data_AF-A0A925QTL3-F1
#
_entry.id   AF-A0A925QTL3-F1
#
_cell.length_a   1.000
_cell.length_b   1.000
_cell.length_c   1.000
_cell.angle_alpha   90.00
_cell.angle_beta   90.00
_cell.angle_gamma   90.00
#
_symmetry.space_group_name_H-M   'P 1'
#
loop_
_entity.id
_entity.type
_entity.pdbx_description
1 polymer ?
#
loop_
_entity_poly.entity_id
_entity_poly.type
_entity_poly.pdbx_seq_one_letter_code
_entity_poly.pdbx_strand_id
1 'polypeptide(L)'
;MSKSVTGIRRLRNALHYSLEGLRGAFVHEAAFRQELVLACIMIPGSFLLGLGRFETALLIASVMLVLIVELLNSALEAAVDRISLEHHALAGRAKDIGSAAVFLSLINLAVIWLLIVLDYAAIPRVRFSRASMRGNYPPRPRCCTACCVRCCSGSMPKPLIA
;
A
#
# COMPACT_ATOMS: atom_id res chain seq x y z
N MET A 1 -11.29 -32.32 24.58
CA MET A 1 -12.23 -31.18 24.71
C MET A 1 -11.85 -30.11 23.69
N SER A 2 -12.64 -29.96 22.62
CA SER A 2 -12.27 -29.25 21.39
C SER A 2 -12.23 -27.74 21.55
N LYS A 3 -11.03 -27.13 21.54
CA LYS A 3 -10.86 -25.66 21.43
C LYS A 3 -11.36 -25.10 20.07
N SER A 4 -11.57 -25.95 19.06
CA SER A 4 -11.88 -25.54 17.67
C SER A 4 -13.30 -25.00 17.48
N VAL A 5 -14.32 -25.59 18.14
CA VAL A 5 -15.73 -25.17 18.00
C VAL A 5 -15.92 -23.73 18.49
N THR A 6 -15.23 -23.37 19.59
CA THR A 6 -15.26 -22.01 20.13
C THR A 6 -14.49 -21.02 19.26
N GLY A 7 -13.38 -21.44 18.64
CA GLY A 7 -12.59 -20.59 17.74
C GLY A 7 -13.34 -20.20 16.46
N ILE A 8 -13.96 -21.18 15.78
CA ILE A 8 -14.72 -20.93 14.55
C ILE A 8 -15.94 -20.05 14.84
N ARG A 9 -16.65 -20.31 15.95
CA ARG A 9 -17.80 -19.48 16.37
C ARG A 9 -17.38 -18.03 16.65
N ARG A 10 -16.22 -17.81 17.29
CA ARG A 10 -15.68 -16.46 17.53
C ARG A 10 -15.32 -15.74 16.23
N LEU A 11 -14.66 -16.43 15.29
CA LEU A 11 -14.32 -15.86 13.99
C LEU A 11 -15.56 -15.47 13.20
N ARG A 12 -16.57 -16.34 13.15
CA ARG A 12 -17.86 -16.06 12.50
C ARG A 12 -18.54 -14.84 13.11
N ASN A 13 -18.57 -14.76 14.43
CA ASN A 13 -19.18 -13.62 15.12
C ASN A 13 -18.40 -12.32 14.86
N ALA A 14 -17.07 -12.36 14.86
CA ALA A 14 -16.25 -11.20 14.53
C ALA A 14 -16.51 -10.70 13.10
N LEU A 15 -16.54 -11.60 12.11
CA LEU A 15 -16.90 -11.26 10.73
C LEU A 15 -18.31 -10.66 10.63
N HIS A 16 -19.28 -11.22 11.35
CA HIS A 16 -20.64 -10.70 11.37
C HIS A 16 -20.70 -9.26 11.90
N TYR A 17 -20.08 -8.99 13.05
CA TYR A 17 -20.03 -7.64 13.62
C TYR A 17 -19.27 -6.66 12.73
N SER A 18 -18.17 -7.08 12.08
CA SER A 18 -17.46 -6.25 11.12
C SER A 18 -18.33 -5.89 9.91
N LEU A 19 -19.11 -6.83 9.39
CA LEU A 19 -20.04 -6.59 8.28
C LEU A 19 -21.21 -5.68 8.69
N GLU A 20 -21.72 -5.83 9.91
CA GLU A 20 -22.73 -4.92 10.46
C GLU A 20 -22.17 -3.50 10.60
N GLY A 21 -20.94 -3.33 11.09
CA GLY A 21 -20.28 -2.03 11.16
C GLY A 21 -20.11 -1.37 9.80
N LEU A 22 -19.62 -2.12 8.80
CA LEU A 22 -19.49 -1.63 7.41
C LEU A 22 -20.84 -1.27 6.80
N ARG A 23 -21.88 -2.08 7.05
CA ARG A 23 -23.24 -1.79 6.60
C ARG A 23 -23.79 -0.52 7.25
N GLY A 24 -23.55 -0.35 8.56
CA GLY A 24 -23.92 0.84 9.30
C GLY A 24 -23.31 2.10 8.69
N ALA A 25 -22.00 2.09 8.48
CA ALA A 25 -21.30 3.20 7.83
C ALA A 25 -21.84 3.47 6.42
N PHE A 26 -22.07 2.44 5.60
CA PHE A 26 -22.62 2.62 4.25
C PHE A 26 -24.01 3.27 4.25
N VAL A 27 -24.88 2.91 5.19
CA VAL A 27 -26.25 3.43 5.27
C VAL A 27 -26.27 4.85 5.83
N HIS A 28 -25.53 5.11 6.90
CA HIS A 28 -25.64 6.36 7.65
C HIS A 28 -24.68 7.45 7.14
N GLU A 29 -23.51 7.09 6.61
CA GLU A 29 -22.44 8.04 6.29
C GLU A 29 -22.35 8.32 4.79
N ALA A 30 -22.71 9.54 4.39
CA ALA A 30 -22.64 9.96 2.99
C ALA A 30 -21.20 10.08 2.48
N ALA A 31 -20.28 10.56 3.32
CA ALA A 31 -18.86 10.67 2.99
C ALA A 31 -18.25 9.28 2.76
N PHE A 32 -18.48 8.31 3.65
CA PHE A 32 -18.06 6.92 3.42
C PHE A 32 -18.55 6.34 2.09
N ARG A 33 -19.79 6.63 1.66
CA ARG A 33 -20.27 6.18 0.33
C ARG A 33 -19.49 6.81 -0.82
N GLN A 34 -19.16 8.10 -0.73
CA GLN A 34 -18.37 8.79 -1.76
C GLN A 34 -16.96 8.21 -1.85
N GLU A 35 -16.32 7.98 -0.71
CA GLU A 35 -14.99 7.37 -0.65
C GLU A 35 -14.99 5.92 -1.12
N LEU A 36 -16.06 5.17 -0.85
CA LEU A 36 -16.20 3.81 -1.35
C LEU A 36 -16.33 3.78 -2.88
N VAL A 37 -17.07 4.71 -3.48
CA VAL A 37 -17.12 4.88 -4.94
C VAL A 37 -15.74 5.21 -5.48
N LEU A 38 -15.02 6.13 -4.84
CA LEU A 38 -13.64 6.46 -5.19
C LEU A 38 -12.75 5.21 -5.14
N ALA A 39 -12.87 4.40 -4.09
CA ALA A 39 -12.12 3.16 -3.94
C ALA A 39 -12.45 2.12 -5.03
N CYS A 40 -13.73 1.97 -5.38
CA CYS A 40 -14.17 1.10 -6.47
C CYS A 40 -13.61 1.50 -7.84
N ILE A 41 -13.21 2.76 -8.03
CA ILE A 41 -12.59 3.25 -9.27
C ILE A 41 -11.06 3.11 -9.19
N MET A 42 -10.48 3.61 -8.10
CA MET A 42 -9.03 3.72 -7.93
C MET A 42 -8.35 2.36 -7.75
N ILE A 43 -8.95 1.42 -6.99
CA ILE A 43 -8.34 0.10 -6.77
C ILE A 43 -8.21 -0.67 -8.09
N PRO A 44 -9.27 -0.86 -8.91
CA PRO A 44 -9.12 -1.44 -10.24
C PRO A 44 -8.17 -0.64 -11.13
N GLY A 45 -8.23 0.69 -11.08
CA GLY A 45 -7.32 1.59 -11.81
C GLY A 45 -5.85 1.29 -11.54
N SER A 46 -5.48 0.98 -10.29
CA SER A 46 -4.10 0.64 -9.93
C SER A 46 -3.56 -0.60 -10.65
N PHE A 47 -4.41 -1.61 -10.90
CA PHE A 47 -4.04 -2.80 -11.65
C PHE A 47 -3.94 -2.55 -13.16
N LEU A 48 -4.75 -1.63 -13.69
CA LEU A 48 -4.79 -1.31 -15.12
C LEU A 48 -3.54 -0.54 -15.59
N LEU A 49 -2.80 0.11 -14.69
CA LEU A 49 -1.58 0.85 -15.01
C LEU A 49 -0.39 -0.06 -15.36
N GLY A 50 -0.44 -1.36 -15.03
CA GLY A 50 0.66 -2.29 -15.31
C GLY A 50 1.93 -2.00 -14.50
N LEU A 51 1.76 -1.47 -13.29
CA LEU A 51 2.83 -1.13 -12.36
C LEU A 51 3.45 -2.38 -11.72
N GLY A 52 4.57 -2.18 -11.03
CA GLY A 52 5.12 -3.22 -10.15
C GLY A 52 4.19 -3.53 -8.98
N ARG A 53 4.50 -4.64 -8.28
CA ARG A 53 3.67 -5.16 -7.17
C ARG A 53 3.67 -4.22 -5.97
N PHE A 54 4.79 -3.55 -5.69
CA PHE A 54 4.92 -2.66 -4.54
C PHE A 54 4.18 -1.35 -4.75
N GLU A 55 4.29 -0.79 -5.95
CA GLU A 55 3.60 0.43 -6.37
C GLU A 55 2.08 0.21 -6.36
N THR A 56 1.62 -0.91 -6.95
CA THR A 56 0.20 -1.29 -6.91
C THR A 56 -0.29 -1.45 -5.47
N ALA A 57 0.48 -2.14 -4.61
CA ALA A 57 0.13 -2.31 -3.20
C ALA A 57 0.06 -0.96 -2.46
N LEU A 58 0.96 -0.02 -2.76
CA LEU A 58 0.97 1.31 -2.14
C LEU A 58 -0.23 2.16 -2.56
N LEU A 59 -0.61 2.11 -3.84
CA LEU A 59 -1.83 2.76 -4.35
C LEU A 59 -3.08 2.21 -3.65
N ILE A 60 -3.20 0.89 -3.55
CA ILE A 60 -4.32 0.24 -2.85
C ILE A 60 -4.32 0.60 -1.37
N ALA A 61 -3.16 0.54 -0.70
CA ALA A 61 -3.03 0.87 0.72
C ALA A 61 -3.45 2.32 1.02
N SER A 62 -3.10 3.26 0.14
CA SER A 62 -3.49 4.67 0.29
C SER A 62 -5.01 4.88 0.21
N VAL A 63 -5.70 4.16 -0.68
CA VAL A 63 -7.18 4.17 -0.78
C VAL A 63 -7.80 3.52 0.45
N MET A 64 -7.26 2.38 0.90
CA MET A 64 -7.75 1.69 2.09
C MET A 64 -7.58 2.54 3.35
N LEU A 65 -6.52 3.33 3.44
CA LEU A 65 -6.29 4.24 4.56
C LEU A 65 -7.42 5.27 4.69
N VAL A 66 -7.87 5.86 3.57
CA VAL A 66 -9.00 6.81 3.54
C VAL A 66 -10.25 6.18 4.15
N LEU A 67 -10.65 5.00 3.65
CA LEU A 67 -11.82 4.28 4.18
C LEU A 67 -11.69 3.93 5.67
N ILE A 68 -10.50 3.55 6.12
CA ILE A 68 -10.25 3.24 7.54
C ILE A 68 -10.42 4.49 8.39
N VAL A 69 -9.81 5.61 7.98
CA VAL A 69 -9.85 6.86 8.74
C VAL A 69 -11.28 7.42 8.80
N GLU A 70 -12.05 7.30 7.72
CA GLU A 70 -13.46 7.71 7.69
C GLU A 70 -14.34 6.85 8.62
N LEU A 71 -14.13 5.53 8.65
CA LEU A 71 -14.81 4.65 9.61
C LEU A 71 -14.47 5.01 11.06
N LEU A 72 -13.20 5.36 11.33
CA LEU A 72 -12.76 5.81 12.65
C LEU A 72 -13.37 7.17 13.01
N ASN A 73 -13.45 8.10 12.05
CA ASN A 73 -14.09 9.40 12.23
C ASN A 73 -15.57 9.23 12.59
N SER A 74 -16.30 8.41 11.82
CA SER A 74 -17.71 8.13 12.05
C SER A 74 -17.95 7.48 13.42
N ALA A 75 -17.09 6.53 13.82
CA ALA A 75 -17.15 5.91 15.14
C ALA A 75 -16.87 6.91 16.27
N LEU A 76 -15.90 7.82 16.07
CA LEU A 76 -15.58 8.89 17.02
C LEU A 76 -16.76 9.85 17.16
N GLU A 77 -17.36 10.29 16.06
CA GLU A 77 -18.53 11.16 16.06
C GLU A 77 -19.69 10.52 16.82
N ALA A 78 -20.01 9.26 16.53
CA ALA A 78 -21.05 8.52 17.26
C ALA A 78 -20.77 8.40 18.76
N ALA A 79 -19.51 8.20 19.15
CA ALA A 79 -19.12 8.14 20.57
C ALA A 79 -19.22 9.50 21.25
N VAL A 80 -18.77 10.57 20.59
CA VAL A 80 -18.84 11.94 21.11
C VAL A 80 -20.29 12.40 21.24
N ASP A 81 -21.14 12.12 20.25
CA ASP A 81 -22.56 12.47 20.25
C ASP A 81 -23.35 11.73 21.33
N ARG A 82 -22.90 10.53 21.71
CA ARG A 82 -23.51 9.81 22.83
C ARG A 82 -23.19 10.43 24.19
N ILE A 83 -22.03 11.07 24.34
CA ILE A 83 -21.55 11.60 25.63
C ILE A 83 -21.95 13.07 25.82
N SER A 84 -22.00 13.87 24.75
CA SER A 84 -22.22 15.31 24.82
C SER A 84 -23.72 15.67 24.76
N LEU A 85 -24.46 15.42 25.85
CA LEU A 85 -25.87 15.85 25.97
C LEU A 85 -26.01 17.39 26.11
N GLU A 86 -24.95 18.08 26.55
CA GLU A 86 -24.79 19.53 26.43
C GLU A 86 -23.61 19.82 25.50
N HIS A 87 -23.75 20.76 24.57
CA HIS A 87 -22.70 21.07 23.58
C HIS A 87 -21.47 21.68 24.26
N HIS A 88 -20.48 20.84 24.59
CA HIS A 88 -19.21 21.30 25.16
C HIS A 88 -18.21 21.65 24.06
N ALA A 89 -17.46 22.74 24.24
CA ALA A 89 -16.40 23.16 23.31
C ALA A 89 -15.36 22.05 23.01
N LEU A 90 -15.21 21.08 23.91
CA LEU A 90 -14.34 19.90 23.72
C LEU A 90 -14.91 18.90 22.70
N ALA A 91 -16.23 18.71 22.65
CA ALA A 91 -16.88 17.82 21.69
C ALA A 91 -16.69 18.34 20.25
N GLY A 92 -16.86 19.65 20.05
CA GLY A 92 -16.57 20.31 18.76
C GLY A 92 -15.13 20.07 18.31
N ARG A 93 -14.15 20.33 19.19
CA ARG A 93 -12.73 20.08 18.89
C ARG A 93 -12.42 18.63 18.52
N ALA A 94 -13.07 17.66 19.17
CA ALA A 94 -12.88 16.25 18.84
C ALA A 94 -13.34 15.93 17.41
N LYS A 95 -14.50 16.48 16.99
CA LYS A 95 -15.02 16.34 15.63
C LYS A 95 -14.13 17.03 14.60
N ASP A 96 -13.64 18.23 14.90
CA ASP A 96 -12.73 18.97 14.02
C ASP A 96 -11.44 18.19 13.77
N ILE A 97 -10.87 17.57 14.80
CA ILE A 97 -9.66 16.74 14.69
C ILE A 97 -9.94 15.47 13.88
N GLY A 98 -11.11 14.84 14.08
CA GLY A 98 -11.53 13.68 13.29
C GLY A 98 -11.63 14.01 11.79
N SER A 99 -12.30 15.11 11.45
CA SER A 99 -12.38 15.62 10.08
C SER A 99 -11.01 15.98 9.50
N ALA A 100 -10.11 16.55 10.30
CA ALA A 100 -8.74 16.83 9.88
C ALA A 100 -7.95 15.56 9.57
N ALA A 101 -8.19 14.45 10.29
CA ALA A 101 -7.56 13.16 10.00
C ALA A 101 -8.01 12.62 8.63
N VAL A 102 -9.32 12.69 8.32
CA VAL A 102 -9.85 12.30 7.00
C VAL A 102 -9.20 13.14 5.90
N PHE A 103 -9.13 14.47 6.09
CA PHE A 103 -8.48 15.37 5.14
C PHE A 103 -7.00 15.02 4.88
N LEU A 104 -6.23 14.73 5.93
CA LEU A 104 -4.84 14.30 5.78
C LEU A 104 -4.71 12.96 5.05
N SER A 105 -5.65 12.04 5.25
CA SER A 105 -5.68 10.76 4.52
C SER A 105 -5.93 10.95 3.02
N LEU A 106 -6.79 11.91 2.65
CA LEU A 106 -7.03 12.30 1.25
C LEU A 106 -5.82 12.99 0.61
N ILE A 107 -5.10 13.85 1.35
CA ILE A 107 -3.82 14.40 0.87
C ILE A 107 -2.83 13.27 0.62
N ASN A 108 -2.70 12.33 1.55
CA ASN A 108 -1.79 11.19 1.41
C ASN A 108 -2.14 10.35 0.17
N LEU A 109 -3.43 10.06 -0.05
CA LEU A 109 -3.94 9.43 -1.26
C LEU A 109 -3.46 10.17 -2.52
N ALA A 110 -3.74 11.48 -2.59
CA ALA A 110 -3.39 12.31 -3.74
C ALA A 110 -1.88 12.35 -4.02
N VAL A 111 -1.06 12.50 -2.98
CA VAL A 111 0.41 12.52 -3.10
C VAL A 111 0.94 11.20 -3.63
N ILE A 112 0.52 10.07 -3.05
CA ILE A 112 1.01 8.74 -3.47
C ILE A 112 0.62 8.47 -4.93
N TRP A 113 -0.64 8.74 -5.29
CA TRP A 113 -1.13 8.55 -6.65
C TRP A 113 -0.39 9.45 -7.65
N LEU A 114 -0.22 10.73 -7.33
CA LEU A 114 0.47 11.67 -8.20
C LEU A 114 1.92 11.24 -8.44
N LEU A 115 2.66 10.90 -7.39
CA LEU A 115 4.06 10.51 -7.51
C LEU A 115 4.24 9.26 -8.37
N ILE A 116 3.43 8.22 -8.14
CA ILE A 116 3.54 6.95 -8.88
C ILE A 116 3.12 7.14 -10.34
N VAL A 117 2.04 7.88 -10.60
CA VAL A 117 1.56 8.09 -11.97
C VAL A 117 2.52 8.98 -12.76
N LEU A 118 3.10 10.01 -12.14
CA LEU A 118 4.12 10.85 -12.79
C LEU A 118 5.39 10.05 -13.11
N ASP A 119 5.88 9.23 -12.18
CA ASP A 119 7.03 8.35 -12.44
C ASP A 119 6.74 7.38 -13.58
N TYR A 120 5.56 6.75 -13.57
CA TYR A 120 5.11 5.88 -14.66
C TYR A 120 5.03 6.59 -16.02
N ALA A 121 4.54 7.83 -16.04
CA ALA A 121 4.40 8.63 -17.26
C ALA A 121 5.74 9.17 -17.78
N ALA A 122 6.69 9.45 -16.88
CA ALA A 122 7.99 10.02 -17.23
C ALA A 122 8.98 9.00 -17.83
N ILE A 123 8.77 7.70 -17.61
CA ILE A 123 9.65 6.64 -18.13
C ILE A 123 9.22 6.22 -19.55
N PRO A 124 10.02 6.47 -20.60
CA PRO A 124 9.80 5.86 -21.90
C PRO A 124 9.90 4.34 -21.73
N ARG A 125 8.83 3.62 -22.07
CA ARG A 125 8.72 2.17 -21.85
C ARG A 125 9.80 1.40 -22.60
N VAL A 126 10.98 1.26 -22.00
CA VAL A 126 11.92 0.18 -22.34
C VAL A 126 11.27 -1.07 -21.75
N ARG A 127 10.40 -1.69 -22.55
CA ARG A 127 9.74 -2.94 -22.23
C ARG A 127 10.83 -3.97 -21.99
N PHE A 128 11.22 -4.16 -20.74
CA PHE A 128 12.04 -5.28 -20.31
C PHE A 128 11.19 -6.53 -20.48
N SER A 129 11.19 -7.03 -21.71
CA SER A 129 10.62 -8.31 -22.04
C SER A 129 11.27 -9.33 -21.13
N ARG A 130 10.47 -9.99 -20.28
CA ARG A 130 10.85 -11.16 -19.46
C ARG A 130 11.33 -12.36 -20.31
N ALA A 131 11.69 -12.15 -21.57
CA ALA A 131 12.36 -13.10 -22.45
C ALA A 131 13.90 -13.08 -22.28
N SER A 132 14.51 -12.06 -21.67
CA SER A 132 15.97 -12.02 -21.42
C SER A 132 16.37 -12.59 -20.05
N MET A 133 15.65 -13.58 -19.54
CA MET A 133 16.14 -14.49 -18.48
C MET A 133 16.17 -15.96 -18.94
N ARG A 134 16.15 -16.18 -20.26
CA ARG A 134 16.52 -17.45 -20.91
C ARG A 134 17.42 -17.16 -22.11
N GLY A 135 18.72 -17.03 -21.88
CA GLY A 135 19.69 -16.88 -22.96
C GLY A 135 21.08 -16.59 -22.43
N ASN A 136 21.93 -17.61 -22.42
CA ASN A 136 23.39 -17.52 -22.31
C ASN A 136 23.95 -16.63 -21.19
N TYR A 137 24.04 -17.19 -19.98
CA TYR A 137 25.27 -16.95 -19.24
C TYR A 137 26.43 -17.56 -20.07
N PRO A 138 27.45 -16.79 -20.49
CA PRO A 138 28.65 -17.41 -21.02
C PRO A 138 29.15 -18.41 -19.98
N PRO A 139 29.61 -19.62 -20.38
CA PRO A 139 30.21 -20.53 -19.42
C PRO A 139 31.32 -19.75 -18.72
N ARG A 140 31.27 -19.73 -17.37
CA ARG A 140 32.31 -19.10 -16.55
C ARG A 140 33.65 -19.54 -17.14
N PRO A 141 34.57 -18.62 -17.48
CA PRO A 141 35.88 -19.05 -17.94
C PRO A 141 36.40 -19.96 -16.85
N ARG A 142 36.70 -21.21 -17.21
CA ARG A 142 37.42 -22.12 -16.32
C ARG A 142 38.62 -21.31 -15.88
N CYS A 143 38.67 -21.01 -14.59
CA CYS A 143 39.84 -20.43 -13.99
C CYS A 143 40.93 -21.48 -14.23
N CYS A 144 41.70 -21.34 -15.31
CA CYS A 144 42.92 -22.10 -15.49
C CYS A 144 43.72 -21.83 -14.23
N THR A 145 43.98 -22.88 -13.47
CA THR A 145 44.65 -22.84 -12.16
C THR A 145 46.00 -22.09 -12.21
N ALA A 146 46.54 -21.88 -13.41
CA ALA A 146 47.71 -21.05 -13.69
C ALA A 146 47.51 -19.53 -13.50
N CYS A 147 46.31 -18.97 -13.66
CA CYS A 147 46.10 -17.51 -13.58
C CYS A 147 45.97 -17.00 -12.13
N CYS A 148 45.45 -17.83 -11.21
CA CYS A 148 45.39 -17.48 -9.78
C CYS A 148 46.78 -17.35 -9.15
N VAL A 149 47.73 -18.22 -9.52
CA VAL A 149 49.08 -18.19 -8.93
C VAL A 149 49.84 -16.91 -9.29
N ARG A 150 49.64 -16.38 -10.50
CA ARG A 150 50.37 -15.19 -10.97
C ARG A 150 49.80 -13.87 -10.43
N CYS A 151 48.51 -13.84 -10.04
CA CYS A 151 47.92 -12.66 -9.40
C CYS A 151 48.30 -12.54 -7.91
N CYS A 152 48.57 -13.65 -7.22
CA CYS A 152 49.04 -13.65 -5.84
C CYS A 152 50.55 -13.39 -5.67
N SER A 153 51.37 -13.53 -6.72
CA SER A 153 52.83 -13.39 -6.65
C SER A 153 53.38 -12.01 -7.05
N GLY A 154 52.54 -10.98 -7.13
CA GLY A 154 52.99 -9.58 -7.18
C GLY A 154 53.78 -9.16 -8.43
N SER A 155 53.69 -9.88 -9.54
CA SER A 155 54.45 -9.58 -10.78
C SER A 155 53.51 -9.22 -11.93
N MET A 156 52.93 -8.01 -11.91
CA MET A 156 52.32 -7.42 -13.10
C MET A 156 53.38 -6.65 -13.89
N PRO A 157 53.62 -6.96 -15.18
CA PRO A 157 54.43 -6.09 -16.03
C PRO A 157 53.65 -4.81 -16.36
N LYS A 158 54.33 -3.66 -16.27
CA LYS A 158 53.79 -2.35 -16.64
C LYS A 158 53.41 -2.34 -18.13
N PRO A 159 52.26 -1.76 -18.52
CA PRO A 159 51.92 -1.64 -19.93
C PRO A 159 52.91 -0.66 -20.60
N LEU A 160 53.61 -1.14 -21.63
CA LEU A 160 54.30 -0.27 -22.58
C LEU A 160 53.24 0.52 -23.34
N ILE A 161 53.27 1.83 -23.18
CA ILE A 161 52.55 2.78 -24.03
C ILE A 161 53.35 2.86 -25.33
N ALA A 162 52.71 2.50 -26.45
CA ALA A 162 53.14 2.80 -27.80
C ALA A 162 51.98 3.48 -28.52
#